data_AF-A0A9D8HEN8-F1
#
_entry.id   AF-A0A9D8HEN8-F1
#
_cell.length_a   1.000
_cell.length_b   1.000
_cell.length_c   1.000
_cell.angle_alpha   90.00
_cell.angle_beta   90.00
_cell.angle_gamma   90.00
#
_symmetry.space_group_name_H-M   'P 1'
#
loop_
_entity.id
_entity.type
_entity.pdbx_description
1 polymer ?
#
loop_
_entity_poly.entity_id
_entity_poly.type
_entity_poly.pdbx_seq_one_letter_code
_entity_poly.pdbx_strand_id
1 'polypeptide(L)' 'MEKERTSVLLDKDIMLKLEALSRSTNKSKTFLIQEAVTEFVAQKTPKKNIGIIGIADSKDPYFAAKDEEFLEKSGFGED' A
#
# COMPACT_ATOMS: atom_id res chain seq x y z
N MET A 1 -6.21 -6.10 16.60
CA MET A 1 -5.25 -6.56 15.58
C MET A 1 -4.49 -7.73 16.19
N GLU A 2 -4.62 -8.92 15.62
CA GLU A 2 -3.92 -10.10 16.13
C GLU A 2 -2.42 -10.00 15.82
N LYS A 3 -1.59 -10.47 16.76
CA LYS A 3 -0.13 -10.48 16.60
C LYS A 3 0.30 -11.88 16.19
N GLU A 4 0.69 -12.03 14.93
CA GLU A 4 1.31 -13.26 14.44
C GLU A 4 2.81 -13.28 14.73
N ARG A 5 3.34 -14.46 15.08
CA ARG A 5 4.77 -14.67 15.32
C ARG A 5 5.29 -15.65 14.29
N THR A 6 6.32 -15.25 13.57
CA THR A 6 7.02 -16.09 12.60
C THR A 6 8.49 -16.21 12.98
N SER A 7 9.04 -17.42 12.90
CA SER A 7 10.47 -17.68 13.11
C SER A 7 11.14 -17.81 11.76
N VAL A 8 12.25 -17.10 11.55
CA VAL A 8 13.01 -17.08 10.29
C VAL A 8 14.49 -17.25 10.61
N LEU A 9 15.19 -18.00 9.76
CA LEU A 9 16.64 -18.13 9.84
C LEU A 9 17.29 -16.95 9.12
N LEU A 10 18.27 -16.34 9.77
CA LEU A 10 19.06 -15.22 9.23
C LEU A 10 20.53 -15.62 9.24
N ASP A 11 21.23 -15.25 8.19
CA ASP A 11 22.68 -15.42 8.14
C ASP A 11 23.36 -14.63 9.25
N LYS A 12 24.46 -15.18 9.78
CA LYS A 12 25.20 -14.60 10.89
C LYS A 12 25.62 -13.16 10.63
N ASP A 13 26.08 -12.87 9.42
CA ASP A 13 26.55 -11.52 9.04
C ASP A 13 25.40 -10.50 9.03
N ILE A 14 24.22 -10.91 8.59
CA ILE A 14 23.02 -10.07 8.62
C ILE A 14 22.58 -9.83 10.07
N MET A 15 22.66 -10.86 10.91
CA MET A 15 22.32 -10.74 12.33
C MET A 15 23.27 -9.77 13.06
N LEU A 16 24.56 -9.79 12.74
CA LEU A 16 25.55 -8.84 13.27
C LEU A 16 25.25 -7.40 12.83
N LYS A 17 24.93 -7.19 11.54
CA LYS A 17 24.55 -5.88 11.02
C LYS A 17 23.28 -5.35 11.69
N LEU A 18 22.26 -6.21 11.86
CA LEU A 18 21.02 -5.84 12.54
C LEU A 18 21.27 -5.43 14.00
N GLU A 19 22.19 -6.10 14.69
CA GLU A 19 22.56 -5.74 16.06
C GLU A 19 23.28 -4.41 16.14
N ALA A 20 24.24 -4.15 15.25
CA ALA A 20 24.91 -2.86 15.16
C ALA A 20 23.89 -1.74 14.87
N LEU A 21 22.96 -1.97 13.94
CA LEU A 21 21.89 -1.04 13.59
C LEU A 21 21.01 -0.73 14.82
N SER A 22 20.53 -1.76 15.50
CA SER A 22 19.70 -1.65 16.71
C SER A 22 20.34 -0.79 17.79
N ARG A 23 21.66 -0.96 18.02
CA ARG A 23 22.43 -0.14 18.97
C ARG A 23 22.56 1.31 18.51
N SER A 24 22.85 1.54 17.23
CA SER A 24 23.05 2.88 16.69
C SER A 24 21.76 3.71 16.64
N THR A 25 20.61 3.09 16.36
CA THR A 25 19.33 3.77 16.22
C THR A 25 18.50 3.76 17.51
N ASN A 26 18.96 3.07 18.55
CA ASN A 26 18.22 2.82 19.79
C ASN A 26 16.80 2.24 19.55
N LYS A 27 16.66 1.40 18.51
CA LYS A 27 15.40 0.73 18.13
C LYS A 27 15.53 -0.78 18.37
N SER A 28 14.43 -1.46 18.67
CA SER A 28 14.44 -2.92 18.82
C SER A 28 14.66 -3.62 17.48
N LYS A 29 15.31 -4.80 17.51
CA LYS A 29 15.51 -5.63 16.32
C LYS A 29 14.18 -5.97 15.62
N THR A 30 13.14 -6.28 16.40
CA THR A 30 11.79 -6.56 15.87
C THR A 30 11.21 -5.37 15.12
N PHE A 31 11.34 -4.16 15.67
CA PHE A 31 10.84 -2.95 15.03
C PHE A 31 11.55 -2.70 13.70
N LEU A 32 12.88 -2.84 13.68
CA LEU A 32 13.69 -2.66 12.47
C LEU A 32 13.34 -3.68 11.38
N ILE A 33 13.10 -4.94 11.76
CA ILE A 33 12.64 -5.98 10.83
C ILE A 33 11.26 -5.62 10.27
N GLN A 34 10.32 -5.19 11.12
CA GLN A 34 8.99 -4.79 10.67
C GLN A 34 9.06 -3.61 9.70
N GLU A 35 9.82 -2.57 10.03
CA GLU A 35 10.03 -1.38 9.19
C GLU A 35 10.56 -1.77 7.80
N ALA A 36 11.62 -2.59 7.76
CA ALA A 36 12.22 -3.05 6.50
C ALA A 36 11.27 -3.92 5.66
N VAL A 37 10.54 -4.85 6.29
CA VAL A 37 9.56 -5.70 5.59
C VAL A 37 8.41 -4.85 5.05
N THR A 38 7.88 -3.93 5.85
CA THR A 38 6.81 -3.00 5.41
C THR A 38 7.26 -2.16 4.23
N GLU A 39 8.47 -1.61 4.27
CA GLU A 39 9.02 -0.81 3.17
C GLU A 39 9.20 -1.66 1.90
N PHE A 40 9.78 -2.86 2.03
CA PHE A 40 9.94 -3.78 0.91
C PHE A 40 8.60 -4.17 0.27
N VAL A 41 7.61 -4.50 1.09
CA VAL A 41 6.25 -4.80 0.61
C VAL A 41 5.63 -3.59 -0.05
N ALA A 42 5.77 -2.39 0.51
CA ALA A 42 5.23 -1.16 -0.09
C ALA A 42 5.84 -0.86 -1.47
N GLN A 43 7.14 -1.13 -1.66
CA GLN A 43 7.82 -0.98 -2.95
C GLN A 43 7.43 -2.07 -3.98
N LYS A 44 7.22 -3.30 -3.51
CA LYS A 44 6.89 -4.48 -4.34
C LYS A 44 5.41 -4.58 -4.68
N THR A 45 4.56 -4.06 -3.81
CA THR A 45 3.15 -3.88 -4.12
C THR A 45 3.16 -2.97 -5.34
N PRO A 46 2.60 -3.40 -6.49
CA PRO A 46 2.47 -2.50 -7.61
C PRO A 46 1.87 -1.23 -7.03
N LYS A 47 2.43 -0.07 -7.35
CA LYS A 47 1.69 1.17 -7.22
C LYS A 47 0.41 0.87 -7.97
N LYS A 48 -0.63 0.39 -7.28
CA LYS A 48 -1.98 0.52 -7.73
C LYS A 48 -1.95 2.00 -7.99
N ASN A 49 -2.00 2.37 -9.26
CA ASN A 49 -2.67 3.58 -9.61
C ASN A 49 -4.07 3.34 -9.03
N ILE A 50 -4.21 3.59 -7.72
CA ILE A 50 -5.28 4.38 -7.23
C ILE A 50 -5.07 5.67 -8.01
N GLY A 51 -5.47 5.65 -9.30
CA GLY A 51 -6.12 6.81 -9.86
C GLY A 51 -7.11 7.11 -8.76
N ILE A 52 -6.92 8.25 -8.12
CA ILE A 52 -7.90 8.72 -7.18
C ILE A 52 -9.11 8.95 -8.08
N ILE A 53 -9.93 7.90 -8.27
CA ILE A 53 -11.19 7.93 -8.99
C ILE A 53 -12.03 8.83 -8.09
N GLY A 54 -11.98 10.14 -8.35
CA GLY A 54 -12.59 11.12 -7.47
C GLY A 54 -11.91 12.49 -7.37
N ILE A 55 -10.69 12.71 -7.88
CA ILE A 55 -10.16 14.09 -8.05
C ILE A 55 -10.12 14.42 -9.53
N ALA A 56 -11.27 14.31 -10.19
CA ALA A 56 -11.58 15.20 -11.30
C ALA A 56 -12.34 16.38 -10.70
N ASP A 57 -12.08 17.60 -11.15
CA ASP A 57 -12.84 18.81 -10.81
C ASP A 57 -14.34 18.56 -11.10
N SER A 58 -15.07 18.05 -10.11
CA SER A 58 -16.48 17.74 -10.23
C SER A 58 -17.24 19.05 -10.13
N LYS A 59 -17.44 19.72 -11.28
CA LYS A 59 -18.29 20.91 -11.37
C LYS A 59 -19.77 20.61 -11.07
N ASP A 60 -20.16 19.34 -11.02
CA ASP A 60 -21.54 18.92 -10.75
C ASP A 60 -21.60 17.92 -9.57
N PRO A 61 -22.13 18.32 -8.41
CA PRO A 61 -22.26 17.48 -7.23
C PRO A 61 -23.38 16.42 -7.33
N TYR A 62 -24.17 16.41 -8.42
CA TYR A 62 -25.26 15.45 -8.62
C TYR A 62 -24.96 14.38 -9.68
N PHE A 63 -23.72 14.30 -10.17
CA PHE A 63 -23.32 13.34 -11.21
C PHE A 63 -23.69 11.88 -10.85
N ALA A 64 -23.44 11.47 -9.61
CA ALA A 64 -23.72 10.11 -9.12
C ALA A 64 -25.22 9.80 -8.92
N ALA A 65 -26.10 10.77 -9.10
CA ALA A 65 -27.55 10.57 -9.00
C ALA A 65 -28.23 10.48 -10.39
N LYS A 66 -27.45 10.58 -11.47
CA LYS A 66 -27.96 10.63 -12.86
C LYS A 66 -27.32 9.58 -13.77
N ASP A 67 -26.85 8.47 -13.20
CA ASP A 67 -26.12 7.41 -13.92
C ASP A 67 -26.88 6.90 -15.16
N GLU A 68 -28.21 6.80 -15.09
CA GLU A 68 -29.07 6.34 -16.20
C GLU A 68 -29.10 7.32 -17.39
N GLU A 69 -29.16 8.64 -17.14
CA GLU A 69 -29.24 9.67 -18.18
C GLU A 69 -27.91 9.81 -18.95
N PHE A 70 -26.80 9.46 -18.31
CA PHE A 70 -25.46 9.45 -18.92
C PHE A 70 -25.18 8.17 -19.71
N LEU A 71 -25.66 7.02 -19.25
CA LEU A 71 -25.48 5.75 -19.94
C LEU A 71 -26.25 5.70 -21.27
N GLU A 72 -27.47 6.26 -21.32
CA GLU A 72 -28.23 6.36 -22.58
C GLU A 72 -27.57 7.26 -23.62
N LYS A 73 -26.98 8.39 -23.21
CA LYS A 73 -26.29 9.31 -24.14
C LYS A 73 -24.93 8.80 -24.62
N SER A 74 -24.33 7.84 -23.91
CA SER A 74 -22.97 7.38 -24.19
C SER A 74 -22.91 6.24 -25.21
N GLY A 75 -24.05 5.78 -25.74
CA GLY A 75 -24.08 4.71 -26.75
C GLY A 75 -23.42 3.42 -26.27
N PHE A 76 -23.47 3.14 -24.98
CA PHE A 76 -22.85 1.95 -24.41
C PHE A 76 -23.76 0.73 -24.65
N GLY A 77 -23.54 0.05 -25.77
CA GLY A 77 -24.25 -1.20 -26.11
C GLY A 77 -24.87 -1.28 -27.51
N GLU A 78 -24.55 -0.38 -28.45
CA GLU A 78 -24.76 -0.67 -29.87
C GLU A 78 -23.52 -1.37 -30.44
N ASP A 79 -23.74 -2.62 -30.86
CA ASP A 79 -22.81 -3.50 -31.59
C ASP A 79 -22.61 -3.00 -33.04
#